data_AF-A0A350AL62-F1
#
_entry.id   AF-A0A350AL62-F1
#
_cell.length_a   1.000
_cell.length_b   1.000
_cell.length_c   1.000
_cell.angle_alpha   90.00
_cell.angle_beta   90.00
_cell.angle_gamma   90.00
#
_symmetry.space_group_name_H-M   'P 1'
#
loop_
_entity.id
_entity.type
_entity.pdbx_description
1 polymer ?
#
loop_
_entity_poly.entity_id
_entity_poly.type
_entity_poly.pdbx_seq_one_letter_code
_entity_poly.pdbx_strand_id
1 'polypeptide(L)'
;MLAGCITIESPAAQSSIQDEAAVAMIDTTLLAVNNLKQEIDILYDQSTQAIRDVIKLEHLGVPALEWVQYMSKQADLNGWSLRRVNVTSDLKLFKNDVYEIVRLQFSVDAIAPKRVYSHIITVYETAIAKEYKYESLHSDLETKAKSLYGQWLNKVRAEQLAITTVKKVAAKSDSWSVSKIDGASYQVKGDGLGMGASALTAGEWIFNKSANKMEPSNDVSMSLYRIISGQG
;
A
#
# COMPACT_ATOMS: atom_id res chain seq x y z
N MET A 1 24.07 16.37 -40.14
CA MET A 1 24.26 16.57 -38.68
C MET A 1 24.17 18.06 -38.41
N LEU A 2 23.01 18.55 -37.96
CA LEU A 2 22.83 19.96 -37.59
C LEU A 2 23.05 20.06 -36.08
N ALA A 3 24.07 20.83 -35.69
CA ALA A 3 24.29 21.21 -34.31
C ALA A 3 23.14 22.13 -33.88
N GLY A 4 22.29 21.66 -32.97
CA GLY A 4 21.30 22.50 -32.30
C GLY A 4 22.02 23.56 -31.48
N CYS A 5 21.82 24.83 -31.84
CA CYS A 5 22.43 25.96 -31.15
C CYS A 5 21.68 26.19 -29.82
N ILE A 6 22.29 25.79 -28.71
CA ILE A 6 21.78 26.11 -27.36
C ILE A 6 21.94 27.62 -27.16
N THR A 7 20.83 28.34 -27.12
CA THR A 7 20.84 29.79 -26.88
C THR A 7 20.68 30.05 -25.39
N ILE A 8 21.60 30.81 -24.81
CA ILE A 8 21.52 31.26 -23.42
C ILE A 8 20.69 32.55 -23.40
N GLU A 9 19.50 32.50 -22.80
CA GLU A 9 18.59 33.65 -22.67
C GLU A 9 19.21 34.76 -21.80
N SER A 10 18.75 36.01 -21.93
CA SER A 10 19.22 37.10 -21.07
C SER A 10 18.93 36.82 -19.58
N PRO A 11 19.69 37.36 -18.61
CA PRO A 11 19.47 37.07 -17.19
C PRO A 11 18.05 37.36 -16.69
N ALA A 12 17.43 38.44 -17.17
CA ALA A 12 16.03 38.79 -16.83
C ALA A 12 15.02 37.80 -17.44
N ALA A 13 15.26 37.34 -18.67
CA ALA A 13 14.42 36.33 -19.31
C ALA A 13 14.58 34.95 -18.65
N GLN A 14 15.80 34.59 -18.21
CA GLN A 14 16.05 33.37 -17.45
C GLN A 14 15.29 33.37 -16.12
N SER A 15 15.35 34.46 -15.36
CA SER A 15 14.60 34.61 -14.11
C SER A 15 13.09 34.44 -14.30
N SER A 16 12.50 35.04 -15.34
CA SER A 16 11.08 34.86 -15.65
C SER A 16 10.73 33.40 -15.99
N ILE A 17 11.57 32.72 -16.77
CA ILE A 17 11.31 31.31 -17.14
C ILE A 17 11.51 30.37 -15.94
N GLN A 18 12.48 30.66 -15.06
CA GLN A 18 12.69 29.93 -13.80
C GLN A 18 11.45 30.02 -12.92
N ASP A 19 10.89 31.22 -12.74
CA ASP A 19 9.70 31.43 -11.93
C ASP A 19 8.49 30.68 -12.51
N GLU A 20 8.26 30.80 -13.82
CA GLU A 20 7.18 30.08 -14.51
C GLU A 20 7.35 28.56 -14.40
N ALA A 21 8.57 28.03 -14.56
CA ALA A 21 8.85 26.60 -14.41
C ALA A 21 8.68 26.12 -12.96
N ALA A 22 9.07 26.92 -11.97
CA ALA A 22 8.87 26.63 -10.57
C ALA A 22 7.38 26.56 -10.22
N VAL A 23 6.58 27.52 -10.70
CA VAL A 23 5.12 27.50 -10.55
C VAL A 23 4.52 26.27 -11.22
N ALA A 24 4.89 25.95 -12.46
CA ALA A 24 4.40 24.77 -13.18
C ALA A 24 4.75 23.45 -12.45
N MET A 25 5.95 23.36 -11.85
CA MET A 25 6.37 22.21 -11.06
C MET A 25 5.59 22.10 -9.75
N ILE A 26 5.33 23.23 -9.07
CA ILE A 26 4.49 23.28 -7.88
C ILE A 26 3.07 22.82 -8.21
N ASP A 27 2.46 23.37 -9.27
CA ASP A 27 1.11 23.01 -9.70
C ASP A 27 0.99 21.53 -10.06
N THR A 28 1.97 21.00 -10.83
CA THR A 28 2.05 19.57 -11.18
C THR A 28 2.13 18.70 -9.92
N THR A 29 2.94 19.12 -8.94
CA THR A 29 3.12 18.36 -7.69
C THR A 29 1.89 18.46 -6.77
N LEU A 30 1.25 19.63 -6.70
CA LEU A 30 0.04 19.84 -5.89
C LEU A 30 -1.15 19.03 -6.42
N LEU A 31 -1.32 18.94 -7.74
CA LEU A 31 -2.32 18.06 -8.34
C LEU A 31 -2.07 16.61 -7.93
N ALA A 32 -0.82 16.17 -7.96
CA ALA A 32 -0.45 14.81 -7.55
C ALA A 32 -0.70 14.57 -6.05
N VAL A 33 -0.42 15.53 -5.17
CA VAL A 33 -0.76 15.48 -3.74
C VAL A 33 -2.26 15.29 -3.53
N ASN A 34 -3.10 16.03 -4.27
CA ASN A 34 -4.56 15.91 -4.14
C ASN A 34 -5.05 14.51 -4.54
N ASN A 35 -4.49 13.93 -5.60
CA ASN A 35 -4.81 12.56 -6.01
C ASN A 35 -4.35 11.53 -4.97
N LEU A 36 -3.13 11.69 -4.45
CA LEU A 36 -2.59 10.82 -3.40
C LEU A 36 -3.45 10.84 -2.13
N LYS A 37 -3.97 12.00 -1.71
CA LYS A 37 -4.87 12.11 -0.55
C LYS A 37 -6.13 11.26 -0.71
N GLN A 38 -6.77 11.34 -1.87
CA GLN A 38 -7.96 10.52 -2.14
C GLN A 38 -7.64 9.02 -2.08
N GLU A 39 -6.52 8.60 -2.65
CA GLU A 39 -6.07 7.20 -2.59
C GLU A 39 -5.72 6.75 -1.16
N ILE A 40 -5.08 7.62 -0.37
CA ILE A 40 -4.75 7.36 1.04
C ILE A 40 -6.02 7.11 1.85
N ASP A 41 -7.04 7.96 1.69
CA ASP A 41 -8.31 7.82 2.42
C ASP A 41 -9.01 6.49 2.07
N ILE A 42 -9.07 6.15 0.77
CA ILE A 42 -9.65 4.88 0.31
C ILE A 42 -8.90 3.67 0.89
N LEU A 43 -7.56 3.68 0.83
CA LEU A 43 -6.74 2.59 1.35
C LEU A 43 -6.81 2.49 2.87
N TYR A 44 -6.96 3.62 3.57
CA TYR A 44 -7.14 3.64 5.02
C TYR A 44 -8.44 2.97 5.43
N ASP A 45 -9.55 3.31 4.77
CA ASP A 45 -10.85 2.70 5.01
C ASP A 45 -10.84 1.20 4.71
N GLN A 46 -10.25 0.81 3.57
CA GLN A 46 -10.12 -0.60 3.18
C GLN A 46 -9.23 -1.40 4.14
N SER A 47 -8.11 -0.84 4.57
CA SER A 47 -7.20 -1.44 5.54
C SER A 47 -7.89 -1.64 6.89
N THR A 48 -8.60 -0.61 7.37
CA THR A 48 -9.36 -0.65 8.61
C THR A 48 -10.47 -1.71 8.55
N GLN A 49 -11.19 -1.80 7.43
CA GLN A 49 -12.20 -2.84 7.25
C GLN A 49 -11.58 -4.24 7.25
N ALA A 50 -10.47 -4.46 6.54
CA ALA A 50 -9.79 -5.75 6.52
C ALA A 50 -9.32 -6.18 7.92
N ILE A 51 -8.78 -5.26 8.73
CA ILE A 51 -8.39 -5.52 10.12
C ILE A 51 -9.63 -5.88 10.97
N ARG A 52 -10.75 -5.17 10.78
CA ARG A 52 -12.01 -5.51 11.47
C ARG A 52 -12.50 -6.91 11.11
N ASP A 53 -12.36 -7.32 9.86
CA ASP A 53 -12.74 -8.66 9.42
C ASP A 53 -11.88 -9.75 10.07
N VAL A 54 -10.55 -9.51 10.23
CA VAL A 54 -9.66 -10.40 11.01
C VAL A 54 -10.14 -10.50 12.46
N ILE A 55 -10.38 -9.37 13.13
CA ILE A 55 -10.82 -9.35 14.54
C ILE A 55 -12.16 -10.08 14.71
N LYS A 56 -13.11 -9.87 13.79
CA LYS A 56 -14.40 -10.56 13.80
C LYS A 56 -14.23 -12.07 13.64
N LEU A 57 -13.33 -12.51 12.77
CA LEU A 57 -13.04 -13.93 12.61
C LEU A 57 -12.39 -14.51 13.89
N GLU A 58 -11.41 -13.81 14.46
CA GLU A 58 -10.72 -14.23 15.69
C GLU A 58 -11.63 -14.33 16.91
N HIS A 59 -12.63 -13.45 17.02
CA HIS A 59 -13.64 -13.53 18.09
C HIS A 59 -14.37 -14.89 18.08
N LEU A 60 -14.52 -15.54 16.93
CA LEU A 60 -15.10 -16.88 16.82
C LEU A 60 -14.02 -17.98 16.85
N GLY A 61 -12.89 -17.73 16.20
CA GLY A 61 -11.78 -18.65 16.03
C GLY A 61 -11.05 -19.00 17.32
N VAL A 62 -10.75 -18.00 18.16
CA VAL A 62 -10.01 -18.21 19.42
C VAL A 62 -10.76 -19.19 20.34
N PRO A 63 -12.06 -19.00 20.65
CA PRO A 63 -12.79 -19.97 21.46
C PRO A 63 -12.91 -21.36 20.80
N ALA A 64 -12.97 -21.44 19.47
CA ALA A 64 -12.99 -22.71 18.75
C ALA A 64 -11.66 -23.47 18.85
N LEU A 65 -10.54 -22.74 18.78
CA LEU A 65 -9.21 -23.30 18.98
C LEU A 65 -9.00 -23.72 20.44
N GLU A 66 -9.52 -22.96 21.41
CA GLU A 66 -9.54 -23.36 22.82
C GLU A 66 -10.33 -24.66 23.03
N TRP A 67 -11.47 -24.81 22.35
CA TRP A 67 -12.22 -26.08 22.35
C TRP A 67 -11.37 -27.23 21.79
N VAL A 68 -10.66 -27.04 20.67
CA VAL A 68 -9.75 -28.05 20.11
C VAL A 68 -8.65 -28.44 21.11
N GLN A 69 -8.06 -27.45 21.81
CA GLN A 69 -7.05 -27.69 22.85
C GLN A 69 -7.63 -28.40 24.07
N TYR A 70 -8.87 -28.12 24.45
CA TYR A 70 -9.57 -28.85 25.49
C TYR A 70 -9.79 -30.31 25.09
N MET A 71 -10.21 -30.56 23.85
CA MET A 71 -10.44 -31.91 23.33
C MET A 71 -9.16 -32.75 23.27
N SER A 72 -8.01 -32.16 22.92
CA SER A 72 -6.72 -32.88 22.95
C SER A 72 -6.34 -33.30 24.38
N LYS A 73 -6.51 -32.41 25.37
CA LYS A 73 -6.30 -32.75 26.79
C LYS A 73 -7.24 -33.85 27.27
N GLN A 74 -8.52 -33.81 26.86
CA GLN A 74 -9.48 -34.87 27.20
C GLN A 74 -9.14 -36.21 26.55
N ALA A 75 -8.67 -36.21 25.30
CA ALA A 75 -8.20 -37.41 24.64
C ALA A 75 -7.00 -38.02 25.38
N ASP A 76 -6.11 -37.17 25.90
CA ASP A 76 -4.96 -37.62 26.68
C ASP A 76 -5.36 -38.25 28.02
N LEU A 77 -6.17 -37.54 28.81
CA LEU A 77 -6.63 -37.98 30.13
C LEU A 77 -7.43 -39.28 30.06
N ASN A 78 -8.31 -39.41 29.07
CA ASN A 78 -9.20 -40.56 28.92
C ASN A 78 -8.60 -41.70 28.09
N GLY A 79 -7.35 -41.58 27.65
CA GLY A 79 -6.68 -42.62 26.91
C GLY A 79 -7.27 -42.89 25.52
N TRP A 80 -7.94 -41.91 24.90
CA TRP A 80 -8.64 -42.14 23.63
C TRP A 80 -7.68 -42.62 22.53
N SER A 81 -8.14 -43.61 21.78
CA SER A 81 -7.53 -44.11 20.56
C SER A 81 -8.51 -43.94 19.40
N LEU A 82 -7.99 -43.61 18.21
CA LEU A 82 -8.74 -43.55 16.94
C LEU A 82 -10.18 -43.04 17.09
N ARG A 83 -10.30 -41.77 17.49
CA ARG A 83 -11.60 -41.16 17.79
C ARG A 83 -11.80 -39.89 16.99
N ARG A 84 -13.01 -39.72 16.47
CA ARG A 84 -13.48 -38.46 15.86
C ARG A 84 -14.63 -37.90 16.68
N VAL A 85 -14.56 -36.61 16.99
CA VAL A 85 -15.62 -35.85 17.64
C VAL A 85 -16.03 -34.75 16.69
N ASN A 86 -17.30 -34.75 16.28
CA ASN A 86 -17.88 -33.74 15.40
C ASN A 86 -18.95 -32.99 16.17
N VAL A 87 -18.88 -31.66 16.15
CA VAL A 87 -19.91 -30.77 16.70
C VAL A 87 -20.46 -29.95 15.55
N THR A 88 -21.75 -30.13 15.29
CA THR A 88 -22.52 -29.39 14.28
C THR A 88 -23.80 -28.80 14.85
N SER A 89 -24.28 -29.31 16.00
CA SER A 89 -25.39 -28.74 16.77
C SER A 89 -24.88 -27.79 17.86
N ASP A 90 -25.71 -26.84 18.26
CA ASP A 90 -25.46 -25.90 19.37
C ASP A 90 -24.25 -24.94 19.21
N LEU A 91 -23.78 -24.73 17.98
CA LEU A 91 -22.77 -23.71 17.64
C LEU A 91 -23.33 -22.28 17.56
N LYS A 92 -24.56 -22.05 18.02
CA LYS A 92 -25.26 -20.75 17.93
C LYS A 92 -24.54 -19.59 18.62
N LEU A 93 -23.60 -19.90 19.52
CA LEU A 93 -22.75 -18.93 20.21
C LEU A 93 -21.51 -18.52 19.40
N PHE A 94 -21.14 -19.27 18.36
CA PHE A 94 -20.01 -18.99 17.48
C PHE A 94 -20.45 -18.26 16.21
N LYS A 95 -21.13 -17.13 16.37
CA LYS A 95 -21.50 -16.28 15.23
C LYS A 95 -21.43 -14.80 15.56
N ASN A 96 -21.18 -14.00 14.54
CA ASN A 96 -21.33 -12.56 14.57
C ASN A 96 -22.08 -12.08 13.32
N ASP A 97 -22.02 -10.79 13.03
CA ASP A 97 -22.69 -10.18 11.88
C ASP A 97 -22.08 -10.55 10.52
N VAL A 98 -20.91 -11.18 10.49
CA VAL A 98 -20.18 -11.54 9.26
C VAL A 98 -19.96 -13.05 9.16
N TYR A 99 -19.53 -13.69 10.24
CA TYR A 99 -19.08 -15.09 10.25
C TYR A 99 -19.90 -15.96 11.20
N GLU A 100 -20.00 -17.24 10.89
CA GLU A 100 -20.57 -18.28 11.74
C GLU A 100 -19.70 -19.55 11.68
N ILE A 101 -19.35 -20.17 12.82
CA ILE A 101 -18.74 -21.50 12.80
C ILE A 101 -19.86 -22.52 12.63
N VAL A 102 -19.82 -23.24 11.52
CA VAL A 102 -20.82 -24.25 11.15
C VAL A 102 -20.38 -25.68 11.46
N ARG A 103 -19.08 -25.88 11.74
CA ARG A 103 -18.54 -27.19 12.10
C ARG A 103 -17.26 -27.08 12.91
N LEU A 104 -17.22 -27.84 13.99
CA LEU A 104 -15.98 -28.18 14.71
C LEU A 104 -15.76 -29.69 14.63
N GLN A 105 -14.57 -30.10 14.23
CA GLN A 105 -14.16 -31.50 14.23
C GLN A 105 -12.80 -31.63 14.91
N PHE A 106 -12.68 -32.63 15.77
CA PHE A 106 -11.43 -33.06 16.38
C PHE A 106 -11.22 -34.55 16.08
N SER A 107 -10.01 -34.96 15.70
CA SER A 107 -9.66 -36.35 15.43
C SER A 107 -8.35 -36.74 16.12
N VAL A 108 -8.31 -37.98 16.63
CA VAL A 108 -7.09 -38.68 17.06
C VAL A 108 -6.75 -39.69 15.98
N ASP A 109 -5.72 -39.44 15.20
CA ASP A 109 -5.43 -40.16 13.95
C ASP A 109 -4.41 -41.30 14.12
N ALA A 110 -3.67 -41.32 15.23
CA ALA A 110 -2.70 -42.36 15.54
C ALA A 110 -2.69 -42.71 17.04
N ILE A 111 -2.38 -43.97 17.35
CA ILE A 111 -2.19 -44.47 18.72
C ILE A 111 -0.72 -44.29 19.11
N ALA A 112 -0.44 -44.24 20.42
CA ALA A 112 0.89 -44.19 21.05
C ALA A 112 1.98 -45.02 20.32
N PRO A 113 3.28 -44.62 20.38
CA PRO A 113 3.84 -43.61 21.27
C PRO A 113 3.71 -42.16 20.78
N LYS A 114 3.24 -41.92 19.55
CA LYS A 114 3.00 -40.56 19.02
C LYS A 114 1.53 -40.42 18.62
N ARG A 115 0.70 -39.94 19.54
CA ARG A 115 -0.67 -39.51 19.19
C ARG A 115 -0.57 -38.34 18.21
N VAL A 116 -1.34 -38.43 17.12
CA VAL A 116 -1.47 -37.37 16.13
C VAL A 116 -2.88 -36.81 16.24
N TYR A 117 -2.98 -35.50 16.44
CA TYR A 117 -4.24 -34.78 16.52
C TYR A 117 -4.46 -33.96 15.26
N SER A 118 -5.68 -33.98 14.75
CA SER A 118 -6.12 -33.08 13.68
C SER A 118 -7.45 -32.43 14.04
N HIS A 119 -7.71 -31.28 13.43
CA HIS A 119 -8.97 -30.56 13.58
C HIS A 119 -9.40 -29.93 12.27
N ILE A 120 -10.71 -29.68 12.18
CA ILE A 120 -11.31 -28.88 11.11
C ILE A 120 -12.27 -27.90 11.78
N ILE A 121 -12.07 -26.62 11.52
CA ILE A 121 -13.00 -25.55 11.89
C ILE A 121 -13.54 -24.98 10.57
N THR A 122 -14.84 -25.15 10.33
CA THR A 122 -15.50 -24.61 9.14
C THR A 122 -16.25 -23.34 9.51
N VAL A 123 -15.93 -22.26 8.80
CA VAL A 123 -16.53 -20.94 8.96
C VAL A 123 -17.37 -20.64 7.74
N TYR A 124 -18.59 -20.18 7.97
CA TYR A 124 -19.50 -19.66 6.97
C TYR A 124 -19.45 -18.13 6.97
N GLU A 125 -19.23 -17.54 5.80
CA GLU A 125 -19.28 -16.10 5.58
C GLU A 125 -20.68 -15.71 5.07
N THR A 126 -21.40 -14.94 5.87
CA THR A 126 -22.83 -14.67 5.68
C THR A 126 -23.11 -13.83 4.44
N ALA A 127 -22.24 -12.86 4.14
CA ALA A 127 -22.45 -11.91 3.05
C ALA A 127 -22.42 -12.55 1.66
N ILE A 128 -21.58 -13.58 1.48
CA ILE A 128 -21.38 -14.25 0.19
C ILE A 128 -21.83 -15.72 0.19
N ALA A 129 -22.43 -16.17 1.29
CA ALA A 129 -22.93 -17.52 1.50
C ALA A 129 -21.91 -18.62 1.18
N LYS A 130 -20.68 -18.49 1.68
CA LYS A 130 -19.58 -19.40 1.38
C LYS A 130 -18.92 -19.96 2.63
N GLU A 131 -18.54 -21.23 2.57
CA GLU A 131 -17.79 -21.92 3.62
C GLU A 131 -16.29 -21.92 3.35
N TYR A 132 -15.52 -21.79 4.42
CA TYR A 132 -14.08 -21.78 4.42
C TYR A 132 -13.55 -22.64 5.57
N LYS A 133 -12.31 -23.13 5.41
CA LYS A 133 -11.52 -23.55 6.57
C LYS A 133 -11.05 -22.30 7.31
N TYR A 134 -11.16 -22.30 8.62
CA TYR A 134 -10.76 -21.18 9.47
C TYR A 134 -9.33 -20.71 9.17
N GLU A 135 -8.37 -21.63 9.12
CA GLU A 135 -6.95 -21.29 8.96
C GLU A 135 -6.67 -20.65 7.59
N SER A 136 -7.37 -21.11 6.54
CA SER A 136 -7.25 -20.53 5.21
C SER A 136 -7.83 -19.12 5.17
N LEU A 137 -9.06 -18.94 5.70
CA LEU A 137 -9.71 -17.63 5.73
C LEU A 137 -8.93 -16.63 6.59
N HIS A 138 -8.44 -17.05 7.76
CA HIS A 138 -7.65 -16.20 8.65
C HIS A 138 -6.35 -15.74 7.98
N SER A 139 -5.60 -16.68 7.38
CA SER A 139 -4.39 -16.37 6.60
C SER A 139 -4.66 -15.42 5.43
N ASP A 140 -5.76 -15.61 4.69
CA ASP A 140 -6.14 -14.77 3.56
C ASP A 140 -6.49 -13.35 4.02
N LEU A 141 -7.25 -13.21 5.12
CA LEU A 141 -7.62 -11.91 5.69
C LEU A 141 -6.41 -11.18 6.26
N GLU A 142 -5.52 -11.87 6.99
CA GLU A 142 -4.26 -11.28 7.50
C GLU A 142 -3.37 -10.79 6.35
N THR A 143 -3.23 -11.60 5.31
CA THR A 143 -2.44 -11.24 4.11
C THR A 143 -3.03 -10.01 3.43
N LYS A 144 -4.36 -9.96 3.27
CA LYS A 144 -5.08 -8.82 2.71
C LYS A 144 -4.88 -7.56 3.56
N ALA A 145 -5.09 -7.65 4.87
CA ALA A 145 -4.92 -6.53 5.80
C ALA A 145 -3.49 -5.97 5.76
N LYS A 146 -2.49 -6.86 5.82
CA LYS A 146 -1.07 -6.47 5.74
C LYS A 146 -0.72 -5.81 4.41
N SER A 147 -1.23 -6.34 3.29
CA SER A 147 -1.01 -5.77 1.96
C SER A 147 -1.62 -4.37 1.84
N LEU A 148 -2.87 -4.19 2.24
CA LEU A 148 -3.56 -2.88 2.20
C LEU A 148 -2.87 -1.86 3.08
N TYR A 149 -2.48 -2.23 4.30
CA TYR A 149 -1.73 -1.35 5.19
C TYR A 149 -0.36 -0.96 4.62
N GLY A 150 0.34 -1.90 3.97
CA GLY A 150 1.60 -1.62 3.27
C GLY A 150 1.43 -0.63 2.11
N GLN A 151 0.37 -0.79 1.32
CA GLN A 151 0.02 0.14 0.24
C GLN A 151 -0.31 1.53 0.78
N TRP A 152 -1.13 1.62 1.84
CA TRP A 152 -1.46 2.87 2.52
C TRP A 152 -0.19 3.59 2.99
N LEU A 153 0.72 2.90 3.69
CA LEU A 153 1.99 3.48 4.16
C LEU A 153 2.84 4.02 3.00
N ASN A 154 2.90 3.31 1.88
CA ASN A 154 3.66 3.77 0.72
C ASN A 154 3.07 5.04 0.11
N LYS A 155 1.74 5.15 0.03
CA LYS A 155 1.06 6.35 -0.47
C LYS A 155 1.25 7.56 0.45
N VAL A 156 1.17 7.37 1.77
CA VAL A 156 1.49 8.41 2.77
C VAL A 156 2.93 8.91 2.61
N ARG A 157 3.89 8.01 2.39
CA ARG A 157 5.29 8.40 2.13
C ARG A 157 5.44 9.18 0.83
N ALA A 158 4.74 8.77 -0.23
CA ALA A 158 4.74 9.49 -1.51
C ALA A 158 4.16 10.91 -1.36
N GLU A 159 3.06 11.08 -0.61
CA GLU A 159 2.47 12.39 -0.32
C GLU A 159 3.47 13.28 0.43
N GLN A 160 4.11 12.75 1.47
CA GLN A 160 5.10 13.49 2.24
C GLN A 160 6.31 13.91 1.39
N LEU A 161 6.75 13.05 0.47
CA LEU A 161 7.81 13.40 -0.48
C LEU A 161 7.34 14.51 -1.43
N ALA A 162 6.13 14.41 -1.99
CA ALA A 162 5.58 15.44 -2.89
C ALA A 162 5.47 16.81 -2.21
N ILE A 163 4.99 16.87 -0.96
CA ILE A 163 4.96 18.11 -0.16
C ILE A 163 6.38 18.65 0.07
N THR A 164 7.34 17.76 0.34
CA THR A 164 8.75 18.15 0.53
C THR A 164 9.35 18.69 -0.77
N THR A 165 8.99 18.11 -1.92
CA THR A 165 9.38 18.60 -3.25
C THR A 165 8.87 20.02 -3.47
N VAL A 166 7.58 20.31 -3.21
CA VAL A 166 7.03 21.68 -3.32
C VAL A 166 7.84 22.68 -2.50
N LYS A 167 8.13 22.34 -1.23
CA LYS A 167 8.95 23.21 -0.36
C LYS A 167 10.36 23.42 -0.90
N LYS A 168 10.96 22.38 -1.48
CA LYS A 168 12.33 22.46 -2.00
C LYS A 168 12.39 23.24 -3.32
N VAL A 169 11.40 23.09 -4.20
CA VAL A 169 11.23 23.91 -5.40
C VAL A 169 11.14 25.38 -5.01
N ALA A 170 10.23 25.74 -4.10
CA ALA A 170 10.06 27.13 -3.67
C ALA A 170 11.32 27.73 -3.00
N ALA A 171 12.17 26.90 -2.39
CA ALA A 171 13.38 27.34 -1.71
C ALA A 171 14.63 27.39 -2.60
N LYS A 172 14.60 26.76 -3.79
CA LYS A 172 15.79 26.52 -4.63
C LYS A 172 15.61 26.91 -6.10
N SER A 173 14.42 27.35 -6.53
CA SER A 173 14.14 27.77 -7.90
C SER A 173 15.18 28.76 -8.46
N ASP A 174 15.60 29.73 -7.65
CA ASP A 174 16.54 30.78 -8.06
C ASP A 174 17.95 30.23 -8.39
N SER A 175 18.26 29.02 -7.89
CA SER A 175 19.53 28.34 -8.15
C SER A 175 19.51 27.45 -9.38
N TRP A 176 18.35 27.30 -10.02
CA TRP A 176 18.21 26.42 -11.18
C TRP A 176 18.84 27.04 -12.42
N SER A 177 19.42 26.21 -13.27
CA SER A 177 19.85 26.63 -14.60
C SER A 177 18.74 26.41 -15.61
N VAL A 178 18.56 27.37 -16.51
CA VAL A 178 17.58 27.30 -17.61
C VAL A 178 18.27 27.53 -18.93
N SER A 179 18.05 26.60 -19.86
CA SER A 179 18.54 26.72 -21.24
C SER A 179 17.41 26.45 -22.23
N LYS A 180 17.38 27.19 -23.33
CA LYS A 180 16.38 26.99 -24.38
C LYS A 180 16.73 25.77 -25.23
N ILE A 181 15.74 24.91 -25.49
CA ILE A 181 15.87 23.75 -26.38
C ILE A 181 15.41 24.14 -27.78
N ASP A 182 14.11 24.42 -27.92
CA ASP A 182 13.44 24.84 -29.14
C ASP A 182 12.17 25.62 -28.81
N GLY A 183 11.61 26.36 -29.76
CA GLY A 183 10.30 27.01 -29.63
C GLY A 183 10.04 27.64 -28.25
N ALA A 184 9.05 27.08 -27.54
CA ALA A 184 8.65 27.44 -26.18
C ALA A 184 9.07 26.38 -25.13
N SER A 185 10.05 25.55 -25.45
CA SER A 185 10.56 24.46 -24.61
C SER A 185 11.92 24.84 -24.01
N TYR A 186 12.03 24.65 -22.70
CA TYR A 186 13.22 24.99 -21.92
C TYR A 186 13.67 23.80 -21.10
N GLN A 187 14.97 23.53 -21.05
CA GLN A 187 15.56 22.61 -20.11
C GLN A 187 15.80 23.34 -18.78
N VAL A 188 15.33 22.76 -17.68
CA VAL A 188 15.50 23.28 -16.31
C VAL A 188 16.27 22.25 -15.51
N LYS A 189 17.39 22.65 -14.89
CA LYS A 189 18.21 21.76 -14.08
C LYS A 189 18.55 22.37 -12.73
N GLY A 190 18.46 21.58 -11.67
CA GLY A 190 18.84 22.04 -10.33
C GLY A 190 18.31 21.19 -9.19
N ASP A 191 18.60 21.62 -7.97
CA ASP A 191 18.26 20.91 -6.74
C ASP A 191 16.75 20.81 -6.51
N GLY A 192 16.29 19.65 -6.04
CA GLY A 192 14.88 19.40 -5.76
C GLY A 192 14.08 18.89 -6.95
N LEU A 193 14.74 18.75 -8.12
CA LEU A 193 14.14 18.23 -9.34
C LEU A 193 14.43 16.73 -9.55
N GLY A 194 15.23 16.08 -8.72
CA GLY A 194 15.55 14.65 -8.85
C GLY A 194 15.34 13.87 -7.55
N MET A 195 15.24 12.55 -7.67
CA MET A 195 15.26 11.63 -6.53
C MET A 195 16.49 10.73 -6.61
N GLY A 196 17.34 10.80 -5.58
CA GLY A 196 18.42 9.85 -5.35
C GLY A 196 17.94 8.66 -4.49
N ALA A 197 18.86 7.83 -4.02
CA ALA A 197 18.50 6.63 -3.24
C ALA A 197 17.68 6.93 -1.97
N SER A 198 17.90 8.08 -1.33
CA SER A 198 17.27 8.41 -0.03
C SER A 198 16.83 9.87 0.11
N ALA A 199 17.08 10.74 -0.87
CA ALA A 199 16.80 12.16 -0.75
C ALA A 199 16.59 12.85 -2.10
N LEU A 200 15.90 13.99 -2.05
CA LEU A 200 15.78 14.92 -3.17
C LEU A 200 17.16 15.45 -3.57
N THR A 201 17.52 15.23 -4.83
CA THR A 201 18.79 15.58 -5.46
C THR A 201 18.58 16.56 -6.61
N ALA A 202 19.65 16.92 -7.32
CA ALA A 202 19.57 17.64 -8.57
C ALA A 202 18.90 16.78 -9.66
N GLY A 203 18.05 17.40 -10.46
CA GLY A 203 17.38 16.75 -11.59
C GLY A 203 17.30 17.66 -12.81
N GLU A 204 16.69 17.13 -13.85
CA GLU A 204 16.52 17.78 -15.15
C GLU A 204 15.10 17.55 -15.68
N TRP A 205 14.43 18.65 -16.04
CA TRP A 205 13.07 18.65 -16.57
C TRP A 205 13.00 19.51 -17.82
N ILE A 206 11.99 19.26 -18.64
CA ILE A 206 11.61 20.09 -19.78
C ILE A 206 10.37 20.87 -19.37
N PHE A 207 10.50 22.20 -19.37
CA PHE A 207 9.38 23.13 -19.23
C PHE A 207 8.87 23.51 -20.61
N ASN A 208 7.62 23.16 -20.91
CA ASN A 208 6.92 23.68 -22.09
C ASN A 208 6.08 24.89 -21.66
N LYS A 209 6.55 26.09 -21.99
CA LYS A 209 5.92 27.37 -21.63
C LYS A 209 4.54 27.53 -22.26
N SER A 210 4.33 27.05 -23.49
CA SER A 210 3.02 27.13 -24.15
C SER A 210 1.96 26.25 -23.49
N ALA A 211 2.37 25.10 -22.95
CA ALA A 211 1.49 24.17 -22.24
C ALA A 211 1.47 24.37 -20.72
N ASN A 212 2.32 25.26 -20.19
CA ASN A 212 2.61 25.42 -18.76
C ASN A 212 2.84 24.08 -18.04
N LYS A 213 3.69 23.22 -18.62
CA LYS A 213 3.88 21.83 -18.15
C LYS A 213 5.35 21.50 -17.97
N MET A 214 5.64 20.73 -16.94
CA MET A 214 6.96 20.17 -16.65
C MET A 214 6.96 18.66 -16.94
N GLU A 215 7.98 18.19 -17.67
CA GLU A 215 8.18 16.76 -17.95
C GLU A 215 9.60 16.32 -17.55
N PRO A 216 9.77 15.16 -16.88
CA PRO A 216 11.09 14.70 -16.45
C PRO A 216 11.95 14.32 -17.65
N SER A 217 13.22 14.77 -17.68
CA SER A 217 14.11 14.57 -18.84
C SER A 217 15.24 13.57 -18.61
N ASN A 218 15.39 13.04 -17.39
CA ASN A 218 16.38 12.03 -17.05
C ASN A 218 15.87 11.04 -15.99
N ASP A 219 16.63 9.97 -15.72
CA ASP A 219 16.20 8.88 -14.84
C ASP A 219 15.96 9.32 -13.39
N VAL A 220 16.77 10.23 -12.85
CA VAL A 220 16.61 10.72 -11.48
C VAL A 220 15.34 11.58 -11.33
N SER A 221 14.99 12.33 -12.37
CA SER A 221 13.76 13.15 -12.42
C SER A 221 12.53 12.29 -12.68
N MET A 222 12.67 11.28 -13.53
CA MET A 222 11.63 10.27 -13.78
C MET A 222 11.33 9.48 -12.50
N SER A 223 12.35 9.16 -11.71
CA SER A 223 12.19 8.50 -10.41
C SER A 223 11.41 9.38 -9.44
N LEU A 224 11.73 10.67 -9.36
CA LEU A 224 10.94 11.62 -8.58
C LEU A 224 9.49 11.69 -9.08
N TYR A 225 9.31 11.85 -10.39
CA TYR A 225 8.00 11.92 -11.03
C TYR A 225 7.13 10.70 -10.71
N ARG A 226 7.68 9.48 -10.82
CA ARG A 226 6.95 8.25 -10.51
C ARG A 226 6.49 8.20 -9.05
N ILE A 227 7.34 8.62 -8.11
CA ILE A 227 6.97 8.63 -6.69
C ILE A 227 5.88 9.67 -6.43
N ILE A 228 6.05 10.92 -6.88
CA ILE A 228 5.06 11.98 -6.61
C ILE A 228 3.74 11.74 -7.35
N SER A 229 3.75 11.09 -8.51
CA SER A 229 2.54 10.71 -9.24
C SER A 229 1.91 9.39 -8.76
N GLY A 230 2.50 8.73 -7.77
CA GLY A 230 2.00 7.47 -7.25
C GLY A 230 2.14 6.26 -8.19
N GLN A 231 2.99 6.37 -9.22
CA GLN A 231 3.33 5.34 -10.21
C GLN A 231 4.52 4.45 -9.80
N GLY A 232 4.92 4.46 -8.53
CA GLY A 232 6.05 3.72 -7.98
C GLY A 232 5.65 2.63 -7.00
#